data_AF-A0A0P6VPL8-F1
#
_entry.id   AF-A0A0P6VPL8-F1
#
_cell.length_a   1.000
_cell.length_b   1.000
_cell.length_c   1.000
_cell.angle_alpha   90.00
_cell.angle_beta   90.00
_cell.angle_gamma   90.00
#
_symmetry.space_group_name_H-M   'P 1'
#
loop_
_entity.id
_entity.type
_entity.pdbx_description
1 polymer ?
#
loop_
_entity_poly.entity_id
_entity_poly.type
_entity_poly.pdbx_seq_one_letter_code
_entity_poly.pdbx_strand_id
1 'polypeptide(L)'
;MVVGFPKTGTTTITRALSTAGWRTAHWRINEGFVGVLIQANIEAGRPAFAGLERYDAVTQADVCLPGRGLNYWPNLDLAVLDAIRRDYPDCLFILNTRDPAKTIASMRGWGRMHRRIMLAEVPGLPKGRGRSDAELEQWIQAHYAAVRLRFGGDPRFVEFDIEDPAAREILAAATGLDLVWWGRANRTDPARHTASGTQGSVGAPDSRNVRQGKASGPGSSRRPVVLRWLKRLMRRKKAVR
;
A
#
# COMPACT_ATOMS: atom_id res chain seq x y z
N MET A 1 5.51 12.70 -0.56
CA MET A 1 5.08 11.29 -0.76
C MET A 1 6.18 10.33 -0.33
N VAL A 2 5.81 9.25 0.35
CA VAL A 2 6.72 8.17 0.74
C VAL A 2 6.89 7.19 -0.42
N VAL A 3 8.14 6.90 -0.80
CA VAL A 3 8.52 6.09 -1.98
C VAL A 3 9.28 4.81 -1.62
N GLY A 4 9.42 4.50 -0.32
CA GLY A 4 9.95 3.22 0.14
C GLY A 4 8.94 2.07 0.04
N PHE A 5 9.39 0.88 0.43
CA PHE A 5 8.55 -0.33 0.43
C PHE A 5 7.50 -0.31 1.55
N PRO A 6 6.39 -1.06 1.39
CA PRO A 6 5.62 -1.46 2.57
C PRO A 6 6.54 -2.16 3.57
N LYS A 7 6.20 -2.05 4.85
CA LYS A 7 6.94 -2.67 5.97
C LYS A 7 8.31 -2.05 6.29
N THR A 8 8.67 -0.92 5.67
CA THR A 8 9.85 -0.10 6.04
C THR A 8 9.47 1.11 6.91
N GLY A 9 8.41 1.00 7.72
CA GLY A 9 8.04 2.05 8.67
C GLY A 9 6.96 3.04 8.24
N THR A 10 6.25 2.77 7.14
CA THR A 10 5.18 3.64 6.63
C THR A 10 4.14 4.03 7.69
N THR A 11 3.76 3.12 8.60
CA THR A 11 2.83 3.42 9.70
C THR A 11 3.42 4.35 10.77
N THR A 12 4.72 4.24 11.06
CA THR A 12 5.42 5.17 11.95
C THR A 12 5.43 6.57 11.34
N ILE A 13 5.82 6.70 10.08
CA ILE A 13 5.81 7.98 9.36
C ILE A 13 4.39 8.58 9.33
N THR A 14 3.38 7.74 9.03
CA THR A 14 1.97 8.16 9.04
C THR A 14 1.58 8.76 10.37
N ARG A 15 1.85 8.05 11.48
CA ARG A 15 1.48 8.54 12.81
C ARG A 15 2.23 9.81 13.18
N ALA A 16 3.53 9.88 12.93
CA ALA A 16 4.34 11.06 13.22
C ALA A 16 3.81 12.33 12.51
N LEU A 17 3.55 12.22 11.21
CA LEU A 17 2.99 13.32 10.42
C LEU A 17 1.57 13.69 10.87
N SER A 18 0.71 12.69 11.13
CA SER A 18 -0.65 12.95 11.63
C SER A 18 -0.67 13.63 12.99
N THR A 19 0.21 13.24 13.91
CA THR A 19 0.31 13.90 15.22
C THR A 19 0.88 15.31 15.13
N ALA A 20 1.67 15.60 14.09
CA ALA A 20 2.16 16.94 13.77
C ALA A 20 1.14 17.79 12.98
N GLY A 21 -0.10 17.31 12.80
CA GLY A 21 -1.20 18.06 12.20
C GLY A 21 -1.43 17.81 10.70
N TRP A 22 -0.62 16.99 10.04
CA TRP A 22 -0.81 16.67 8.61
C TRP A 22 -1.90 15.61 8.39
N ARG A 23 -2.73 15.82 7.37
CA ARG A 23 -3.68 14.82 6.86
C ARG A 23 -2.94 13.85 5.96
N THR A 24 -2.86 12.59 6.37
CA THR A 24 -2.12 11.56 5.63
C THR A 24 -3.03 10.60 4.87
N ALA A 25 -2.75 10.36 3.60
CA ALA A 25 -3.33 9.27 2.80
C ALA A 25 -2.46 8.01 2.94
N HIS A 26 -2.95 7.00 3.66
CA HIS A 26 -2.22 5.77 3.97
C HIS A 26 -2.94 4.52 3.47
N TRP A 27 -2.45 3.92 2.39
CA TRP A 27 -2.92 2.68 1.75
C TRP A 27 -4.36 2.72 1.22
N ARG A 28 -5.34 2.98 2.09
CA ARG A 28 -6.76 3.10 1.81
C ARG A 28 -7.34 4.30 2.54
N ILE A 29 -8.12 5.08 1.81
CA ILE A 29 -8.88 6.23 2.26
C ILE A 29 -10.36 6.04 1.89
N ASN A 30 -11.22 6.99 2.25
CA ASN A 30 -12.67 6.91 1.97
C ASN A 30 -12.96 6.77 0.47
N GLU A 31 -12.14 7.40 -0.37
CA GLU A 31 -12.25 7.42 -1.83
C GLU A 31 -11.86 6.09 -2.48
N GLY A 32 -11.00 5.31 -1.81
CA GLY A 32 -10.47 4.07 -2.37
C GLY A 32 -9.05 3.75 -1.91
N PHE A 33 -8.39 2.87 -2.64
CA PHE A 33 -6.97 2.60 -2.43
C PHE A 33 -6.14 3.71 -3.07
N VAL A 34 -5.20 4.27 -2.31
CA VAL A 34 -4.40 5.44 -2.74
C VAL A 34 -3.65 5.13 -4.03
N GLY A 35 -3.02 3.95 -4.13
CA GLY A 35 -2.31 3.57 -5.35
C GLY A 35 -3.18 3.39 -6.58
N VAL A 36 -4.42 2.91 -6.41
CA VAL A 36 -5.39 2.78 -7.51
C VAL A 36 -5.79 4.16 -8.03
N LEU A 37 -6.01 5.11 -7.11
CA LEU A 37 -6.40 6.48 -7.47
C LEU A 37 -5.28 7.20 -8.24
N ILE A 38 -4.04 7.11 -7.75
CA ILE A 38 -2.86 7.68 -8.42
C ILE A 38 -2.72 7.10 -9.83
N GLN A 39 -2.74 5.76 -9.96
CA GLN A 39 -2.60 5.11 -11.26
C GLN A 39 -3.73 5.52 -12.22
N ALA A 40 -4.97 5.54 -11.76
CA ALA A 40 -6.12 5.89 -12.59
C ALA A 40 -6.12 7.36 -13.03
N ASN A 41 -5.45 8.26 -12.30
CA ASN A 41 -5.24 9.64 -12.74
C ASN A 41 -4.21 9.71 -13.85
N ILE A 42 -3.06 9.06 -13.68
CA ILE A 42 -1.97 9.03 -14.66
C ILE A 42 -2.46 8.41 -15.99
N GLU A 43 -3.14 7.26 -15.92
CA GLU A 43 -3.72 6.59 -17.10
C GLU A 43 -4.77 7.44 -17.84
N ALA A 44 -5.39 8.40 -17.15
CA ALA A 44 -6.37 9.31 -17.70
C ALA A 44 -5.78 10.66 -18.11
N GLY A 45 -4.45 10.84 -18.03
CA GLY A 45 -3.78 12.11 -18.32
C GLY A 45 -4.12 13.23 -17.34
N ARG A 46 -4.54 12.90 -16.11
CA ARG A 46 -4.80 13.86 -15.03
C ARG A 46 -3.59 13.95 -14.09
N PRO A 47 -3.43 15.07 -13.37
CA PRO A 47 -2.43 15.17 -12.30
C PRO A 47 -2.53 14.00 -11.33
N ALA A 48 -1.39 13.41 -10.98
CA ALA A 48 -1.32 12.18 -10.19
C ALA A 48 -2.14 12.22 -8.89
N PHE A 49 -2.18 13.36 -8.20
CA PHE A 49 -2.91 13.55 -6.94
C PHE A 49 -4.29 14.19 -7.08
N ALA A 50 -4.86 14.24 -8.29
CA ALA A 50 -6.24 14.69 -8.47
C ALA A 50 -7.22 13.88 -7.60
N GLY A 51 -8.04 14.55 -6.79
CA GLY A 51 -8.92 13.94 -5.78
C GLY A 51 -8.25 13.59 -4.45
N LEU A 52 -6.96 13.89 -4.26
CA LEU A 52 -6.21 13.71 -3.02
C LEU A 52 -5.75 15.04 -2.40
N GLU A 53 -6.23 16.18 -2.91
CA GLU A 53 -5.75 17.53 -2.58
C GLU A 53 -5.97 17.90 -1.11
N ARG A 54 -6.87 17.21 -0.41
CA ARG A 54 -7.08 17.40 1.03
C ARG A 54 -6.03 16.71 1.91
N TYR A 55 -5.09 15.97 1.33
CA TYR A 55 -4.05 15.29 2.08
C TYR A 55 -2.72 15.99 1.87
N ASP A 56 -2.02 16.22 2.97
CA ASP A 56 -0.72 16.88 2.96
C ASP A 56 0.39 15.87 2.64
N ALA A 57 0.15 14.57 2.89
CA ALA A 57 1.10 13.51 2.56
C ALA A 57 0.45 12.20 2.12
N VAL A 58 1.03 11.57 1.09
CA VAL A 58 0.82 10.15 0.77
C VAL A 58 1.92 9.33 1.45
N THR A 59 1.56 8.50 2.42
CA THR A 59 2.52 7.75 3.26
C THR A 59 2.60 6.27 2.95
N GLN A 60 1.63 5.74 2.20
CA GLN A 60 1.68 4.41 1.62
C GLN A 60 0.73 4.32 0.43
N ALA A 61 1.21 3.80 -0.71
CA ALA A 61 0.42 3.70 -1.94
C ALA A 61 0.47 2.31 -2.61
N ASP A 62 1.23 1.35 -2.08
CA ASP A 62 1.27 -0.01 -2.63
C ASP A 62 -0.05 -0.74 -2.42
N VAL A 63 -0.53 -1.44 -3.45
CA VAL A 63 -1.74 -2.26 -3.43
C VAL A 63 -1.40 -3.57 -4.11
N CYS A 64 -1.26 -4.65 -3.34
CA CYS A 64 -1.02 -5.98 -3.88
C CYS A 64 -2.14 -6.94 -3.46
N LEU A 65 -3.24 -6.96 -4.21
CA LEU A 65 -4.40 -7.81 -3.95
C LEU A 65 -4.76 -8.59 -5.24
N PRO A 66 -3.90 -9.54 -5.68
CA PRO A 66 -4.07 -10.22 -6.96
C PRO A 66 -5.39 -10.99 -7.07
N GLY A 67 -5.90 -11.56 -5.98
CA GLY A 67 -7.22 -12.22 -5.95
C GLY A 67 -8.42 -11.29 -6.21
N ARG A 68 -8.20 -9.96 -6.21
CA ARG A 68 -9.18 -8.94 -6.59
C ARG A 68 -8.84 -8.24 -7.91
N GLY A 69 -7.80 -8.70 -8.61
CA GLY A 69 -7.27 -8.04 -9.81
C GLY A 69 -6.68 -6.66 -9.56
N LEU A 70 -6.27 -6.35 -8.32
CA LEU A 70 -5.66 -5.06 -7.98
C LEU A 70 -4.19 -5.26 -7.67
N ASN A 71 -3.32 -4.66 -8.46
CA ASN A 71 -1.87 -4.69 -8.26
C ASN A 71 -1.24 -3.39 -8.76
N TYR A 72 -0.96 -2.46 -7.85
CA TYR A 72 -0.51 -1.10 -8.14
C TYR A 72 0.59 -0.71 -7.17
N TRP A 73 1.67 -0.15 -7.69
CA TRP A 73 2.86 0.18 -6.92
C TRP A 73 3.44 1.52 -7.36
N PRO A 74 2.65 2.62 -7.34
CA PRO A 74 3.13 3.91 -7.81
C PRO A 74 4.34 4.44 -7.01
N ASN A 75 4.54 3.95 -5.78
CA ASN A 75 5.73 4.25 -4.97
C ASN A 75 6.99 3.52 -5.46
N LEU A 76 6.87 2.43 -6.23
CA LEU A 76 7.98 1.66 -6.78
C LEU A 76 8.18 1.84 -8.29
N ASP A 77 7.24 2.50 -8.97
CA ASP A 77 7.29 2.70 -10.42
C ASP A 77 7.93 4.07 -10.74
N LEU A 78 9.16 4.05 -11.27
CA LEU A 78 9.90 5.27 -11.58
C LEU A 78 9.21 6.15 -12.61
N ALA A 79 8.46 5.58 -13.56
CA ALA A 79 7.73 6.38 -14.55
C ALA A 79 6.57 7.13 -13.88
N VAL A 80 5.93 6.51 -12.88
CA VAL A 80 4.92 7.17 -12.05
C VAL A 80 5.55 8.24 -11.16
N LEU A 81 6.69 7.96 -10.52
CA LEU A 81 7.40 8.95 -9.70
C LEU A 81 7.84 10.16 -10.53
N ASP A 82 8.31 9.95 -11.75
CA ASP A 82 8.67 11.01 -12.69
C ASP A 82 7.45 11.84 -13.10
N ALA A 83 6.31 11.18 -13.33
CA ALA A 83 5.06 11.89 -13.60
C ALA A 83 4.63 12.75 -12.41
N ILE A 84 4.71 12.23 -11.19
CA ILE A 84 4.41 12.99 -9.97
C ILE A 84 5.35 14.17 -9.82
N ARG A 85 6.67 14.01 -10.01
CA ARG A 85 7.63 15.11 -9.91
C ARG A 85 7.34 16.21 -10.92
N ARG A 86 6.99 15.85 -12.16
CA ARG A 86 6.63 16.83 -13.19
C ARG A 86 5.35 17.60 -12.83
N ASP A 87 4.33 16.90 -12.36
CA ASP A 87 3.03 17.50 -12.04
C ASP A 87 3.08 18.31 -10.71
N TYR A 88 3.98 17.93 -9.79
CA TYR A 88 4.13 18.49 -8.45
C TYR A 88 5.62 18.71 -8.11
N PRO A 89 6.27 19.74 -8.67
CA PRO A 89 7.71 19.97 -8.48
C PRO A 89 8.09 20.20 -7.02
N ASP A 90 7.19 20.70 -6.19
CA ASP A 90 7.40 20.92 -4.75
C ASP A 90 7.13 19.70 -3.86
N CYS A 91 6.63 18.59 -4.42
CA CYS A 91 6.36 17.39 -3.63
C CYS A 91 7.66 16.81 -3.06
N LEU A 92 7.79 16.77 -1.73
CA LEU A 92 8.91 16.08 -1.09
C LEU A 92 8.79 14.56 -1.29
N PHE A 93 9.78 13.92 -1.91
CA PHE A 93 9.92 12.46 -1.93
C PHE A 93 10.72 11.97 -0.73
N ILE A 94 10.16 11.00 -0.01
CA ILE A 94 10.76 10.42 1.18
C ILE A 94 11.06 8.95 0.90
N LEU A 95 12.33 8.62 0.73
CA LEU A 95 12.78 7.23 0.67
C LEU A 95 13.08 6.74 2.08
N ASN A 96 12.09 6.08 2.69
CA ASN A 96 12.27 5.41 3.98
C ASN A 96 12.80 3.98 3.75
N THR A 97 14.07 3.79 4.07
CA THR A 97 14.73 2.50 3.97
C THR A 97 14.64 1.73 5.28
N ARG A 98 15.02 0.46 5.22
CA ARG A 98 15.23 -0.43 6.36
C ARG A 98 16.11 -1.56 5.87
N ASP A 99 16.87 -2.18 6.77
CA ASP A 99 17.56 -3.44 6.51
C ASP A 99 16.69 -4.41 5.66
N PRO A 100 17.17 -4.86 4.48
CA PRO A 100 16.39 -5.71 3.58
C PRO A 100 15.92 -7.01 4.23
N ALA A 101 16.77 -7.66 5.03
CA ALA A 101 16.41 -8.93 5.69
C ALA A 101 15.25 -8.73 6.69
N LYS A 102 15.28 -7.67 7.50
CA LYS A 102 14.15 -7.29 8.39
C LYS A 102 12.89 -6.93 7.62
N THR A 103 13.04 -6.28 6.47
CA THR A 103 11.93 -5.94 5.58
C THR A 103 11.26 -7.20 5.03
N ILE A 104 12.06 -8.15 4.52
CA ILE A 104 11.60 -9.45 4.00
C ILE A 104 10.90 -10.26 5.09
N ALA A 105 11.50 -10.36 6.29
CA ALA A 105 10.89 -11.05 7.42
C ALA A 105 9.50 -10.46 7.74
N SER A 106 9.35 -9.14 7.68
CA SER A 106 8.07 -8.46 7.89
C SER A 106 7.06 -8.73 6.77
N MET A 107 7.48 -8.76 5.50
CA MET A 107 6.63 -9.14 4.36
C MET A 107 6.17 -10.60 4.45
N ARG A 108 7.03 -11.51 4.93
CA ARG A 108 6.68 -12.92 5.13
C ARG A 108 5.64 -13.10 6.23
N GLY A 109 5.81 -12.41 7.35
CA GLY A 109 4.87 -12.45 8.49
C GLY A 109 3.51 -11.78 8.25
N TRP A 110 3.40 -10.83 7.30
CA TRP A 110 2.16 -10.08 7.09
C TRP A 110 1.31 -10.62 5.95
N GLY A 111 0.19 -11.29 6.28
CA GLY A 111 -0.90 -11.59 5.34
C GLY A 111 -0.45 -12.28 4.04
N ARG A 112 0.57 -13.15 4.13
CA ARG A 112 1.20 -13.84 2.99
C ARG A 112 1.60 -12.86 1.86
N MET A 113 2.07 -11.65 2.18
CA MET A 113 2.45 -10.63 1.20
C MET A 113 3.47 -11.14 0.19
N HIS A 114 4.50 -11.86 0.65
CA HIS A 114 5.47 -12.53 -0.23
C HIS A 114 4.79 -13.40 -1.30
N ARG A 115 3.74 -14.16 -0.96
CA ARG A 115 3.00 -14.95 -1.96
C ARG A 115 2.22 -14.08 -2.93
N ARG A 116 1.63 -12.97 -2.46
CA ARG A 116 0.90 -12.05 -3.34
C ARG A 116 1.85 -11.37 -4.34
N ILE A 117 3.03 -10.98 -3.88
CA ILE A 117 4.10 -10.40 -4.71
C ILE A 117 4.53 -11.42 -5.77
N MET A 118 4.83 -12.68 -5.38
CA MET A 118 5.22 -13.72 -6.36
C MET A 118 4.14 -13.99 -7.43
N LEU A 119 2.87 -13.81 -7.12
CA LEU A 119 1.75 -14.05 -8.03
C LEU A 119 1.41 -12.85 -8.92
N ALA A 120 2.00 -11.69 -8.67
CA ALA A 120 1.72 -10.44 -9.36
C ALA A 120 2.94 -9.93 -10.15
N GLU A 121 2.69 -9.03 -11.10
CA GLU A 121 3.75 -8.30 -11.78
C GLU A 121 4.05 -7.01 -11.02
N VAL A 122 5.17 -6.97 -10.29
CA VAL A 122 5.52 -5.81 -9.47
C VAL A 122 6.68 -5.06 -10.14
N PRO A 123 6.72 -3.72 -10.13
CA PRO A 123 7.86 -2.97 -10.66
C PRO A 123 9.19 -3.49 -10.09
N GLY A 124 10.13 -3.82 -10.98
CA GLY A 124 11.43 -4.38 -10.61
C GLY A 124 11.43 -5.85 -10.16
N LEU A 125 10.28 -6.53 -10.09
CA LEU A 125 10.19 -7.94 -9.73
C LEU A 125 9.18 -8.70 -10.62
N PRO A 126 9.68 -9.41 -11.66
CA PRO A 126 8.82 -10.18 -12.56
C PRO A 126 7.99 -11.24 -11.85
N LYS A 127 6.80 -11.52 -12.39
CA LYS A 127 5.90 -12.56 -11.86
C LYS A 127 6.62 -13.89 -11.75
N GLY A 128 6.45 -14.58 -10.62
CA GLY A 128 7.09 -15.85 -10.31
C GLY A 128 8.46 -15.76 -9.65
N ARG A 129 9.07 -14.56 -9.57
CA ARG A 129 10.29 -14.25 -8.80
C ARG A 129 9.96 -13.81 -7.36
N GLY A 130 10.98 -13.70 -6.51
CA GLY A 130 10.82 -13.34 -5.09
C GLY A 130 10.54 -14.57 -4.21
N ARG A 131 11.01 -15.74 -4.63
CA ARG A 131 10.87 -17.01 -3.91
C ARG A 131 11.88 -17.09 -2.78
N SER A 132 13.13 -16.73 -3.06
CA SER A 132 14.22 -16.70 -2.09
C SER A 132 14.38 -15.31 -1.47
N ASP A 133 15.03 -15.26 -0.31
CA ASP A 133 15.35 -13.99 0.34
C ASP A 133 16.36 -13.18 -0.48
N ALA A 134 17.32 -13.84 -1.14
CA ALA A 134 18.27 -13.17 -2.04
C ALA A 134 17.58 -12.44 -3.22
N GLU A 135 16.55 -13.05 -3.83
CA GLU A 135 15.78 -12.38 -4.90
C GLU A 135 15.03 -11.16 -4.39
N LEU A 136 14.45 -11.23 -3.18
CA LEU A 136 13.73 -10.11 -2.58
C LEU A 136 14.68 -9.02 -2.10
N GLU A 137 15.84 -9.39 -1.57
CA GLU A 137 16.89 -8.46 -1.13
C GLU A 137 17.44 -7.67 -2.32
N GLN A 138 17.79 -8.38 -3.41
CA GLN A 138 18.22 -7.74 -4.65
C GLN A 138 17.16 -6.77 -5.17
N TRP A 139 15.87 -7.15 -5.14
CA TRP A 139 14.78 -6.28 -5.56
C TRP A 139 14.66 -5.02 -4.70
N ILE A 140 14.75 -5.17 -3.37
CA ILE A 140 14.69 -4.04 -2.43
C ILE A 140 15.86 -3.09 -2.66
N GLN A 141 17.08 -3.62 -2.71
CA GLN A 141 18.30 -2.84 -2.92
C GLN A 141 18.30 -2.15 -4.30
N ALA A 142 17.84 -2.83 -5.35
CA ALA A 142 17.75 -2.27 -6.69
C ALA A 142 16.78 -1.08 -6.74
N HIS A 143 15.63 -1.15 -6.08
CA HIS A 143 14.71 -0.01 -5.99
C HIS A 143 15.34 1.17 -5.24
N TYR A 144 16.00 0.93 -4.10
CA TYR A 144 16.70 1.99 -3.38
C TYR A 144 17.78 2.64 -4.25
N ALA A 145 18.62 1.85 -4.92
CA ALA A 145 19.63 2.35 -5.83
C ALA A 145 19.02 3.16 -6.99
N ALA A 146 17.90 2.70 -7.55
CA ALA A 146 17.25 3.38 -8.67
C ALA A 146 16.63 4.72 -8.25
N VAL A 147 15.98 4.79 -7.07
CA VAL A 147 15.45 6.05 -6.53
C VAL A 147 16.59 7.03 -6.23
N ARG A 148 17.68 6.56 -5.61
CA ARG A 148 18.88 7.39 -5.37
C ARG A 148 19.49 7.92 -6.66
N LEU A 149 19.64 7.06 -7.67
CA LEU A 149 20.16 7.47 -8.98
C LEU A 149 19.25 8.53 -9.62
N ARG A 150 17.93 8.36 -9.50
CA ARG A 150 16.95 9.23 -10.17
C ARG A 150 16.76 10.58 -9.48
N PHE A 151 16.78 10.61 -8.14
CA PHE A 151 16.39 11.77 -7.32
C PHE A 151 17.44 12.22 -6.31
N GLY A 152 18.62 11.59 -6.23
CA GLY A 152 19.62 11.92 -5.20
C GLY A 152 20.15 13.35 -5.25
N GLY A 153 20.09 14.02 -6.40
CA GLY A 153 20.43 15.44 -6.57
C GLY A 153 19.24 16.40 -6.47
N ASP A 154 18.03 15.88 -6.19
CA ASP A 154 16.80 16.67 -6.13
C ASP A 154 16.65 17.32 -4.74
N PRO A 155 16.50 18.65 -4.63
CA PRO A 155 16.33 19.32 -3.34
C PRO A 155 15.02 18.95 -2.64
N ARG A 156 14.07 18.36 -3.36
CA ARG A 156 12.80 17.84 -2.84
C ARG A 156 12.84 16.32 -2.68
N PHE A 157 14.00 15.77 -2.32
CA PHE A 157 14.20 14.37 -1.97
C PHE A 157 14.92 14.25 -0.63
N VAL A 158 14.48 13.29 0.20
CA VAL A 158 15.17 12.92 1.44
C VAL A 158 15.17 11.40 1.59
N GLU A 159 16.26 10.87 2.12
CA GLU A 159 16.42 9.47 2.44
C GLU A 159 16.85 9.31 3.89
N PHE A 160 16.31 8.29 4.56
CA PHE A 160 16.78 7.82 5.87
C PHE A 160 16.40 6.36 6.10
N ASP A 161 17.18 5.65 6.91
CA ASP A 161 16.75 4.37 7.48
C ASP A 161 15.77 4.64 8.62
N ILE A 162 14.61 4.00 8.62
CA ILE A 162 13.60 4.16 9.68
C ILE A 162 14.12 3.73 11.07
N GLU A 163 15.13 2.88 11.14
CA GLU A 163 15.75 2.42 12.39
C GLU A 163 16.90 3.31 12.85
N ASP A 164 17.30 4.32 12.05
CA ASP A 164 18.30 5.32 12.45
C ASP A 164 17.74 6.19 13.60
N PRO A 165 18.48 6.36 14.72
CA PRO A 165 18.09 7.28 15.78
C PRO A 165 17.80 8.71 15.31
N ALA A 166 18.43 9.17 14.23
CA ALA A 166 18.25 10.50 13.64
C ALA A 166 17.08 10.60 12.64
N ALA A 167 16.38 9.49 12.36
CA ALA A 167 15.33 9.44 11.33
C ALA A 167 14.18 10.44 11.59
N ARG A 168 13.85 10.68 12.87
CA ARG A 168 12.83 11.67 13.25
C ARG A 168 13.29 13.07 12.86
N GLU A 169 14.52 13.42 13.21
CA GLU A 169 15.11 14.74 13.02
C GLU A 169 15.28 15.04 11.52
N ILE A 170 15.72 14.05 10.73
CA ILE A 170 15.81 14.15 9.27
C ILE A 170 14.42 14.42 8.67
N LEU A 171 13.40 13.67 9.07
CA LEU A 171 12.04 13.89 8.57
C LEU A 171 11.47 15.24 9.00
N ALA A 172 11.69 15.64 10.26
CA ALA A 172 11.27 16.94 10.79
C ALA A 172 11.89 18.09 9.97
N ALA A 173 13.21 18.04 9.75
CA ALA A 173 13.92 19.05 8.96
C ALA A 173 13.42 19.11 7.51
N ALA A 174 13.22 17.97 6.86
CA ALA A 174 12.76 17.92 5.47
C ALA A 174 11.32 18.40 5.29
N THR A 175 10.45 18.19 6.29
CA THR A 175 9.03 18.58 6.24
C THR A 175 8.76 19.97 6.85
N GLY A 176 9.69 20.50 7.64
CA GLY A 176 9.50 21.72 8.42
C GLY A 176 8.53 21.56 9.59
N LEU A 177 8.26 20.33 10.03
CA LEU A 177 7.31 20.03 11.10
C LEU A 177 8.01 19.76 12.43
N ASP A 178 7.37 20.17 13.51
CA ASP A 178 7.67 19.64 14.84
C ASP A 178 7.01 18.26 15.01
N LEU A 179 7.82 17.20 14.86
CA LEU A 179 7.35 15.83 14.99
C LEU A 179 7.28 15.44 16.47
N VAL A 180 6.19 15.77 17.16
CA VAL A 180 5.99 15.48 18.60
C VAL A 180 5.95 13.99 18.97
N TRP A 181 5.83 13.09 18.00
CA TRP A 181 5.80 11.64 18.21
C TRP A 181 6.73 10.89 17.26
N TRP A 182 7.48 9.93 17.81
CA TRP A 182 8.28 8.96 17.04
C TRP A 182 8.34 7.61 17.76
N GLY A 183 8.28 6.50 17.02
CA GLY A 183 8.40 5.16 17.58
C GLY A 183 7.74 4.05 16.77
N ARG A 184 7.61 2.86 17.35
CA ARG A 184 6.96 1.70 16.70
C ARG A 184 5.45 1.73 16.91
N ALA A 185 4.70 2.10 15.87
CA ALA A 185 3.24 2.05 15.90
C ALA A 185 2.65 0.63 15.70
N ASN A 186 3.40 -0.28 15.06
CA ASN A 186 2.96 -1.66 14.80
C ASN A 186 3.73 -2.65 15.67
N ARG A 187 3.30 -2.87 16.93
CA ARG A 187 3.74 -4.06 17.68
C ARG A 187 2.92 -5.26 17.20
N THR A 188 3.58 -6.26 16.64
CA THR A 188 3.01 -7.61 16.54
C THR A 188 2.95 -8.16 17.96
N ASP A 189 1.76 -8.39 18.50
CA ASP A 189 1.59 -9.01 19.80
C ASP A 189 1.82 -10.53 19.69
N PRO A 190 2.85 -11.11 20.33
CA PRO A 190 3.08 -12.55 20.28
C PRO A 190 1.94 -13.36 20.92
N ALA A 191 1.11 -12.76 21.77
CA ALA A 191 -0.02 -13.45 22.42
C ALA A 191 -1.19 -13.77 21.47
N ARG A 192 -1.22 -13.22 20.25
CA ARG A 192 -2.30 -13.49 19.28
C ARG A 192 -2.08 -14.75 18.44
N HIS A 193 -0.95 -15.43 18.55
CA HIS A 193 -0.65 -16.65 17.79
C HIS A 193 -0.90 -17.98 18.54
N THR A 194 -1.29 -17.94 19.81
CA THR A 194 -1.49 -19.15 20.64
C THR A 194 -2.95 -19.52 20.91
N ALA A 195 -3.94 -18.75 20.43
CA ALA A 195 -5.36 -18.97 20.73
C ALA A 195 -6.20 -19.54 19.57
N SER A 196 -5.64 -20.46 18.77
CA SER A 196 -6.42 -21.27 17.82
C SER A 196 -6.04 -22.73 17.91
N GLY A 197 -6.32 -23.35 19.06
CA GLY A 197 -5.98 -24.75 19.28
C GLY A 197 -6.70 -25.39 20.45
N THR A 198 -8.02 -25.21 20.61
CA THR A 198 -8.85 -26.19 21.33
C THR A 198 -10.34 -25.97 21.00
N GLN A 199 -10.98 -26.97 20.41
CA GLN A 199 -12.38 -27.40 20.56
C GLN A 199 -12.54 -28.56 19.55
N GLY A 200 -12.72 -29.82 19.96
CA GLY A 200 -13.58 -30.31 21.03
C GLY A 200 -14.76 -31.00 20.35
N SER A 201 -14.68 -32.32 20.20
CA SER A 201 -15.65 -33.21 19.58
C SER A 201 -16.97 -33.30 20.36
N VAL A 202 -18.11 -33.08 19.70
CA VAL A 202 -19.44 -33.67 20.03
C VAL A 202 -20.25 -33.62 18.71
N GLY A 203 -20.56 -34.72 18.04
CA GLY A 203 -21.71 -35.60 18.32
C GLY A 203 -22.83 -35.32 17.32
N ALA A 204 -23.05 -36.23 16.37
CA ALA A 204 -24.24 -36.21 15.50
C ALA A 204 -25.52 -36.46 16.33
N PRO A 205 -26.68 -35.97 15.89
CA PRO A 205 -27.64 -36.95 15.37
C PRO A 205 -28.47 -36.49 14.16
N ASP A 206 -28.67 -37.50 13.31
CA ASP A 206 -29.87 -37.98 12.62
C ASP A 206 -30.92 -37.04 11.97
N SER A 207 -31.30 -37.53 10.81
CA SER A 207 -32.31 -37.12 9.84
C SER A 207 -33.76 -37.38 10.28
N ARG A 208 -34.63 -36.37 10.07
CA ARG A 208 -36.02 -36.41 9.56
C ARG A 208 -36.83 -35.21 10.05
N ASN A 209 -37.17 -34.29 9.16
CA ASN A 209 -38.57 -34.04 8.79
C ASN A 209 -38.73 -32.93 7.74
N VAL A 210 -39.53 -33.26 6.74
CA VAL A 210 -40.01 -32.40 5.66
C VAL A 210 -41.11 -31.48 6.19
N ARG A 211 -41.11 -30.20 5.82
CA ARG A 211 -42.34 -29.46 5.44
C ARG A 211 -42.03 -28.18 4.68
N GLN A 212 -42.81 -28.01 3.61
CA GLN A 212 -42.80 -26.93 2.63
C GLN A 212 -43.34 -25.62 3.22
N GLY A 213 -42.81 -24.49 2.73
CA GLY A 213 -43.37 -23.15 2.91
C GLY A 213 -42.90 -22.23 1.77
N LYS A 214 -43.84 -21.72 0.99
CA LYS A 214 -43.67 -20.92 -0.24
C LYS A 214 -43.26 -19.46 0.02
N ALA A 215 -42.48 -18.93 -0.93
CA ALA A 215 -42.50 -17.59 -1.56
C ALA A 215 -42.37 -16.30 -0.71
N SER A 216 -41.38 -15.45 -1.04
CA SER A 216 -41.58 -14.04 -1.49
C SER A 216 -40.27 -13.24 -1.65
N GLY A 217 -40.13 -12.52 -2.78
CA GLY A 217 -39.51 -11.19 -2.87
C GLY A 217 -37.98 -11.03 -3.02
N PRO A 218 -37.47 -10.31 -4.05
CA PRO A 218 -36.04 -10.09 -4.23
C PRO A 218 -35.55 -8.88 -3.41
N GLY A 219 -34.74 -9.15 -2.39
CA GLY A 219 -34.02 -8.13 -1.63
C GLY A 219 -32.89 -7.49 -2.44
N SER A 220 -32.99 -6.18 -2.67
CA SER A 220 -32.01 -5.37 -3.38
C SER A 220 -30.63 -5.42 -2.73
N SER A 221 -29.65 -6.05 -3.37
CA SER A 221 -28.24 -5.91 -2.97
C SER A 221 -27.70 -4.56 -3.46
N ARG A 222 -27.48 -3.64 -2.51
CA ARG A 222 -26.71 -2.42 -2.75
C ARG A 222 -25.27 -2.81 -3.07
N ARG A 223 -24.94 -2.86 -4.35
CA ARG A 223 -23.56 -3.03 -4.83
C ARG A 223 -22.73 -1.79 -4.47
N PRO A 224 -21.49 -1.94 -3.97
CA PRO A 224 -20.64 -0.81 -3.62
C PRO A 224 -20.32 0.06 -4.85
N VAL A 225 -20.37 1.38 -4.65
CA VAL A 225 -20.25 2.47 -5.65
C VAL A 225 -19.01 2.33 -6.54
N VAL A 226 -17.93 1.72 -6.04
CA VAL A 226 -16.66 1.49 -6.75
C VAL A 226 -16.84 0.63 -8.01
N LEU A 227 -17.76 -0.34 -8.02
CA LEU A 227 -18.00 -1.20 -9.19
C LEU A 227 -18.79 -0.51 -10.31
N ARG A 228 -19.55 0.55 -10.00
CA ARG A 228 -20.29 1.33 -11.01
C ARG A 228 -19.37 2.24 -11.82
N TRP A 229 -18.30 2.76 -11.21
CA TRP A 229 -17.37 3.66 -11.89
C TRP A 229 -16.46 2.93 -12.88
N LEU A 230 -15.84 1.81 -12.46
CA LEU A 230 -15.02 0.95 -13.33
C LEU A 230 -15.79 0.41 -14.55
N LYS A 231 -17.07 0.03 -14.36
CA LYS A 231 -17.92 -0.41 -15.48
C LYS A 231 -18.29 0.74 -16.43
N ARG A 232 -18.39 1.98 -15.95
CA ARG A 232 -18.68 3.16 -16.78
C ARG A 232 -17.45 3.58 -17.61
N LEU A 233 -16.25 3.42 -17.07
CA LEU A 233 -14.98 3.67 -17.77
C LEU A 233 -14.74 2.63 -18.89
N MET A 234 -14.98 1.34 -18.61
CA MET A 234 -14.83 0.27 -19.60
C MET A 234 -15.85 0.34 -20.74
N ARG A 235 -17.06 0.89 -20.49
CA ARG A 235 -18.07 1.08 -21.55
C ARG A 235 -17.73 2.23 -22.51
N ARG A 236 -16.99 3.26 -22.06
CA ARG A 236 -16.54 4.35 -22.96
C ARG A 236 -15.42 3.92 -23.92
N LYS A 237 -14.54 3.00 -23.51
CA LYS A 237 -13.50 2.43 -24.41
C LYS A 237 -14.06 1.55 -25.54
N LYS A 238 -15.29 1.04 -25.42
CA LYS A 238 -15.97 0.24 -26.47
C LYS A 238 -16.80 1.06 -27.46
N ALA A 239 -16.96 2.37 -27.24
CA ALA A 239 -17.76 3.24 -28.09
C ALA A 239 -16.92 4.12 -29.04
N VAL A 240 -15.60 3.92 -29.08
CA VAL A 240 -14.65 4.64 -29.95
C VAL A 240 -13.81 3.64 -30.76
N ARG A 241 -14.41 2.53 -31.18
CA ARG A 241 -13.89 1.61 -32.19
C ARG A 241 -15.03 1.20 -33.09
#